data_AF-A0A940VSK2-F1
#
_entry.id   AF-A0A940VSK2-F1
#
_cell.length_a   1.000
_cell.length_b   1.000
_cell.length_c   1.000
_cell.angle_alpha   90.00
_cell.angle_beta   90.00
_cell.angle_gamma   90.00
#
_symmetry.space_group_name_H-M   'P 1'
#
loop_
_entity.id
_entity.type
_entity.pdbx_description
1 polymer ?
#
loop_
_entity_poly.entity_id
_entity_poly.type
_entity_poly.pdbx_seq_one_letter_code
_entity_poly.pdbx_strand_id
1 'polypeptide(L)'
;MSDSGKNQQDLAHEAAEIRVRLHRHNYEYYVMDAPVVSDAEYDRLIRRLKDIEAEHPELVTPDSPTQRVGGQPLAGFDKVTHAAPLLSLGNAFSAEELRAFDNRVRAAVGTGVEYVVELKIDGLAVNLIYENGRLSKAATRGDGEVGEDVTTNVKTIRSIPLVMQNEAGLLPGYFEVRGEVYMPRTAFERLNRERSRAGEQLFANCRNAAAGSLRQLDPKVTAGRTLDFFAYGIGQRQGLPFRTHAEVLAGLGKAGFRINSQHRVFPDIEQVIEYCSEWTAKRSALDYDIDGLVIKVNSLALQEELGSTVKEPRWAIAWKFPAEEAATVVEDIFVGVGRTGVLTPTAILQPVLLSGSTVSRATLHNEDFIREKDVRIGDTVIIHKAGEVIPEVISVVKAKRTGAEQVFIMPQECPECGKPVIRKPGEAAHRCVNPDCPAMAREGLIHFVSRDAMNIDGLGPSIIETLLAAELISDAADLYSLTIPQLSELERMGEKSASNLVNAIAASKEAGLGRVLFALGIRFVGAKVAGILAKA
;
A
#
# COMPACT_ATOMS: atom_id res chain seq x y z
N MET A 1 -42.82 28.39 -28.71
CA MET A 1 -41.84 27.29 -28.63
C MET A 1 -40.41 27.72 -29.00
N SER A 2 -40.05 29.01 -29.01
CA SER A 2 -38.73 29.48 -29.50
C SER A 2 -37.85 30.23 -28.49
N ASP A 3 -38.34 30.48 -27.27
CA ASP A 3 -37.64 31.30 -26.27
C ASP A 3 -37.00 30.45 -25.14
N SER A 4 -37.69 29.39 -24.70
CA SER A 4 -37.17 28.45 -23.70
C SER A 4 -35.99 27.60 -24.19
N GLY A 5 -35.98 27.22 -25.47
CA GLY A 5 -34.90 26.43 -26.08
C GLY A 5 -33.61 27.22 -26.33
N LYS A 6 -33.71 28.54 -26.56
CA LYS A 6 -32.55 29.44 -26.67
C LYS A 6 -31.91 29.67 -25.31
N ASN A 7 -32.72 29.96 -24.28
CA ASN A 7 -32.22 30.16 -22.92
C ASN A 7 -31.51 28.91 -22.36
N GLN A 8 -32.00 27.71 -22.67
CA GLN A 8 -31.37 26.45 -22.26
C GLN A 8 -30.04 26.18 -22.99
N GLN A 9 -29.92 26.54 -24.28
CA GLN A 9 -28.66 26.44 -25.03
C GLN A 9 -27.61 27.43 -24.52
N ASP A 10 -28.02 28.65 -24.17
CA ASP A 10 -27.14 29.67 -23.60
C ASP A 10 -26.61 29.25 -22.22
N LEU A 11 -27.47 28.69 -21.36
CA LEU A 11 -27.06 28.14 -20.05
C LEU A 11 -26.17 26.91 -20.17
N ALA A 12 -26.42 26.03 -21.16
CA ALA A 12 -25.54 24.89 -21.43
C ALA A 12 -24.15 25.35 -21.89
N HIS A 13 -24.08 26.39 -22.72
CA HIS A 13 -22.82 27.00 -23.16
C HIS A 13 -22.09 27.66 -21.99
N GLU A 14 -22.79 28.45 -21.17
CA GLU A 14 -22.25 29.09 -19.97
C GLU A 14 -21.69 28.05 -18.99
N ALA A 15 -22.44 26.98 -18.70
CA ALA A 15 -22.00 25.90 -17.84
C ALA A 15 -20.72 25.22 -18.37
N ALA A 16 -20.65 25.00 -19.69
CA ALA A 16 -19.45 24.43 -20.32
C ALA A 16 -18.23 25.35 -20.18
N GLU A 17 -18.39 26.65 -20.42
CA GLU A 17 -17.30 27.64 -20.26
C GLU A 17 -16.83 27.74 -18.80
N ILE A 18 -17.76 27.78 -17.84
CA ILE A 18 -17.44 27.83 -16.41
C ILE A 18 -16.66 26.56 -16.00
N ARG A 19 -17.08 25.37 -16.47
CA ARG A 19 -16.34 24.12 -16.21
C ARG A 19 -14.91 24.19 -16.74
N VAL A 20 -14.71 24.61 -17.98
CA VAL A 20 -13.36 24.75 -18.59
C VAL A 20 -12.49 25.70 -17.75
N ARG A 21 -13.02 26.85 -17.35
CA ARG A 21 -12.30 27.81 -16.50
C ARG A 21 -11.95 27.21 -15.15
N LEU A 22 -12.89 26.55 -14.48
CA LEU A 22 -12.68 25.92 -13.18
C LEU A 22 -11.66 24.78 -13.25
N HIS A 23 -11.69 23.95 -14.30
CA HIS A 23 -10.66 22.92 -14.50
C HIS A 23 -9.28 23.55 -14.66
N ARG A 24 -9.15 24.62 -15.46
CA ARG A 24 -7.89 25.36 -15.60
C ARG A 24 -7.43 25.96 -14.28
N HIS A 25 -8.30 26.63 -13.53
CA HIS A 25 -7.94 27.22 -12.23
C HIS A 25 -7.51 26.16 -11.21
N ASN A 26 -8.15 24.98 -11.20
CA ASN A 26 -7.71 23.88 -10.36
C ASN A 26 -6.33 23.36 -10.76
N TYR A 27 -6.04 23.26 -12.06
CA TYR A 27 -4.72 22.87 -12.54
C TYR A 27 -3.64 23.87 -12.08
N GLU A 28 -3.84 25.16 -12.33
CA GLU A 28 -2.89 26.20 -11.93
C GLU A 28 -2.65 26.21 -10.40
N TYR A 29 -3.71 26.04 -9.62
CA TYR A 29 -3.61 26.06 -8.15
C TYR A 29 -2.96 24.78 -7.59
N TYR A 30 -3.49 23.59 -7.93
CA TYR A 30 -3.13 22.33 -7.25
C TYR A 30 -2.03 21.53 -7.93
N VAL A 31 -1.71 21.86 -9.19
CA VAL A 31 -0.70 21.13 -9.97
C VAL A 31 0.52 22.01 -10.21
N MET A 32 0.32 23.26 -10.61
CA MET A 32 1.40 24.19 -10.91
C MET A 32 1.86 25.03 -9.71
N ASP A 33 1.12 24.98 -8.59
CA ASP A 33 1.33 25.84 -7.41
C ASP A 33 1.42 27.34 -7.79
N ALA A 34 0.65 27.77 -8.80
CA ALA A 34 0.70 29.09 -9.44
C ALA A 34 -0.70 29.68 -9.71
N PRO A 35 -1.49 30.01 -8.67
CA PRO A 35 -2.88 30.46 -8.84
C PRO A 35 -2.99 31.76 -9.65
N VAL A 36 -3.83 31.74 -10.69
CA VAL A 36 -4.06 32.88 -11.59
C VAL A 36 -5.30 33.71 -11.26
N VAL A 37 -6.14 33.25 -10.32
CA VAL A 37 -7.36 33.94 -9.87
C VAL A 37 -7.45 33.93 -8.35
N SER A 38 -8.18 34.89 -7.78
CA SER A 38 -8.46 34.93 -6.34
C SER A 38 -9.49 33.87 -5.93
N ASP A 39 -9.43 33.42 -4.67
CA ASP A 39 -10.40 32.49 -4.09
C ASP A 39 -11.85 33.01 -4.23
N ALA A 40 -12.05 34.32 -4.06
CA ALA A 40 -13.36 34.94 -4.19
C ALA A 40 -13.93 34.84 -5.62
N GLU A 41 -13.08 34.89 -6.64
CA GLU A 41 -13.50 34.72 -8.04
C GLU A 41 -13.81 33.25 -8.36
N TYR A 42 -12.96 32.34 -7.89
CA TYR A 42 -13.20 30.90 -8.00
C TYR A 42 -14.52 30.48 -7.36
N ASP A 43 -14.79 30.96 -6.14
CA ASP A 43 -16.03 30.68 -5.42
C ASP A 43 -17.28 31.26 -6.09
N ARG A 44 -17.15 32.36 -6.85
CA ARG A 44 -18.24 32.90 -7.67
C ARG A 44 -18.55 31.97 -8.85
N LEU A 45 -17.52 31.49 -9.54
CA LEU A 45 -17.68 30.54 -10.66
C LEU A 45 -18.30 29.22 -10.19
N ILE A 46 -17.85 28.67 -9.06
CA ILE A 46 -18.44 27.46 -8.48
C ILE A 46 -19.90 27.67 -8.09
N ARG A 47 -20.23 28.80 -7.45
CA ARG A 47 -21.63 29.11 -7.09
C ARG A 47 -22.51 29.20 -8.32
N ARG A 48 -22.07 29.96 -9.34
CA ARG A 48 -22.84 30.09 -10.59
C ARG A 48 -23.05 28.73 -11.27
N LEU A 49 -22.03 27.88 -11.32
CA LEU A 49 -22.18 26.53 -11.90
C LEU A 49 -23.18 25.68 -11.12
N LYS A 50 -23.15 25.75 -9.78
CA LYS A 50 -24.13 25.06 -8.93
C LYS A 50 -25.56 25.55 -9.15
N ASP A 51 -25.74 26.87 -9.29
CA ASP A 51 -27.06 27.45 -9.55
C ASP A 51 -27.62 26.94 -10.90
N ILE A 52 -26.80 26.96 -11.96
CA ILE A 52 -27.19 26.44 -13.28
C ILE A 52 -27.53 24.95 -13.20
N GLU A 53 -26.70 24.14 -12.54
CA GLU A 53 -26.92 22.69 -12.41
C GLU A 53 -28.12 22.34 -11.51
N ALA A 54 -28.49 23.20 -10.57
CA ALA A 54 -29.69 23.04 -9.75
C ALA A 54 -30.98 23.39 -10.52
N GLU A 55 -30.93 24.44 -11.34
CA GLU A 55 -32.02 24.84 -12.24
C GLU A 55 -32.21 23.85 -13.40
N HIS A 56 -31.11 23.26 -13.87
CA HIS A 56 -31.07 22.34 -15.02
C HIS A 56 -30.30 21.05 -14.68
N PRO A 57 -30.93 20.08 -13.98
CA PRO A 57 -30.30 18.83 -13.59
C PRO A 57 -29.77 18.01 -14.78
N GLU A 58 -30.35 18.16 -15.96
CA GLU A 58 -29.91 17.53 -17.21
C GLU A 58 -28.52 18.01 -17.69
N LEU A 59 -28.08 19.18 -17.22
CA LEU A 59 -26.77 19.72 -17.56
C LEU A 59 -25.66 19.20 -16.64
N VAL A 60 -25.98 18.49 -15.56
CA VAL A 60 -24.98 17.91 -14.64
C VAL A 60 -24.19 16.82 -15.37
N THR A 61 -22.87 16.94 -15.36
CA THR A 61 -21.98 15.93 -15.95
C THR A 61 -21.10 15.27 -14.88
N PRO A 62 -20.75 13.97 -15.02
CA PRO A 62 -19.96 13.24 -14.01
C PRO A 62 -18.56 13.79 -13.73
N ASP A 63 -18.04 14.62 -14.63
CA ASP A 63 -16.74 15.29 -14.61
C ASP A 63 -16.82 16.75 -14.14
N SER A 64 -18.02 17.28 -13.87
CA SER A 64 -18.19 18.67 -13.44
C SER A 64 -17.48 18.91 -12.09
N PRO A 65 -16.79 20.05 -11.90
CA PRO A 65 -16.12 20.38 -10.63
C PRO A 65 -17.02 20.35 -9.40
N THR A 66 -18.33 20.56 -9.57
CA THR A 66 -19.34 20.49 -8.51
C THR A 66 -19.56 19.06 -8.00
N GLN A 67 -19.23 18.05 -8.80
CA GLN A 67 -19.41 16.62 -8.48
C GLN A 67 -18.20 16.03 -7.75
N ARG A 68 -17.15 16.82 -7.46
CA ARG A 68 -15.98 16.36 -6.70
C ARG A 68 -16.29 15.99 -5.26
N VAL A 69 -17.24 16.66 -4.63
CA VAL A 69 -17.64 16.43 -3.23
C VAL A 69 -19.14 16.21 -3.19
N GLY A 70 -19.56 14.94 -3.29
CA GLY A 70 -20.95 14.54 -3.38
C GLY A 70 -21.10 13.02 -3.46
N GLY A 71 -22.34 12.52 -3.45
CA GLY A 71 -22.66 11.09 -3.45
C GLY A 71 -23.14 10.56 -2.10
N GLN A 72 -23.93 9.48 -2.13
CA GLN A 72 -24.27 8.75 -0.92
C GLN A 72 -23.07 7.92 -0.46
N PRO A 73 -22.92 7.67 0.86
CA PRO A 73 -21.92 6.74 1.36
C PRO A 73 -22.03 5.39 0.65
N LEU A 74 -20.89 4.85 0.24
CA LEU A 74 -20.81 3.54 -0.39
C LEU A 74 -21.19 2.44 0.62
N ALA A 75 -21.85 1.38 0.15
CA ALA A 75 -22.11 0.20 0.97
C ALA A 75 -20.84 -0.66 1.20
N GLY A 76 -19.87 -0.53 0.29
CA GLY A 76 -18.60 -1.25 0.26
C GLY A 76 -17.79 -0.84 -0.97
N PHE A 77 -16.60 -1.42 -1.14
CA PHE A 77 -15.78 -1.19 -2.31
C PHE A 77 -15.88 -2.36 -3.29
N ASP A 78 -16.18 -2.06 -4.55
CA ASP A 78 -16.18 -3.07 -5.62
C ASP A 78 -14.75 -3.44 -6.03
N LYS A 79 -14.59 -4.64 -6.59
CA LYS A 79 -13.30 -5.10 -7.12
C LYS A 79 -13.10 -4.63 -8.56
N VAL A 80 -11.88 -4.26 -8.89
CA VAL A 80 -11.47 -3.83 -10.24
C VAL A 80 -10.24 -4.61 -10.68
N THR A 81 -10.37 -5.35 -11.77
CA THR A 81 -9.22 -6.01 -12.41
C THR A 81 -8.45 -4.99 -13.24
N HIS A 82 -7.14 -4.89 -13.02
CA HIS A 82 -6.27 -3.98 -13.77
C HIS A 82 -5.99 -4.55 -15.16
N ALA A 83 -5.99 -3.70 -16.20
CA ALA A 83 -5.70 -4.14 -17.57
C ALA A 83 -4.24 -4.60 -17.73
N ALA A 84 -3.33 -3.97 -17.00
CA ALA A 84 -1.95 -4.39 -16.84
C ALA A 84 -1.61 -4.53 -15.34
N PRO A 85 -0.86 -5.55 -14.91
CA PRO A 85 -0.49 -5.72 -13.50
C PRO A 85 0.26 -4.51 -12.92
N LEU A 86 -0.04 -4.18 -11.66
CA LEU A 86 0.73 -3.23 -10.85
C LEU A 86 1.72 -4.02 -9.98
N LEU A 87 2.93 -4.20 -10.51
CA LEU A 87 4.01 -4.93 -9.87
C LEU A 87 4.65 -4.15 -8.72
N SER A 88 5.35 -4.86 -7.84
CA SER A 88 6.24 -4.25 -6.84
C SER A 88 7.61 -3.96 -7.45
N LEU A 89 8.47 -3.24 -6.73
CA LEU A 89 9.85 -2.98 -7.13
C LEU A 89 10.80 -3.85 -6.31
N GLY A 90 11.86 -4.34 -6.94
CA GLY A 90 13.01 -4.87 -6.20
C GLY A 90 13.69 -3.75 -5.40
N ASN A 91 14.38 -4.10 -4.32
CA ASN A 91 15.06 -3.13 -3.46
C ASN A 91 16.58 -3.22 -3.64
N ALA A 92 17.24 -2.07 -3.54
CA ALA A 92 18.68 -1.91 -3.34
C ALA A 92 18.93 -1.07 -2.08
N PHE A 93 19.82 -1.54 -1.23
CA PHE A 93 20.22 -0.90 0.04
C PHE A 93 21.66 -0.41 0.02
N SER A 94 22.43 -0.73 -1.03
CA SER A 94 23.81 -0.29 -1.17
C SER A 94 24.19 0.03 -2.62
N ALA A 95 25.27 0.79 -2.79
CA ALA A 95 25.81 1.15 -4.09
C ALA A 95 26.20 -0.09 -4.90
N GLU A 96 26.71 -1.13 -4.24
CA GLU A 96 27.06 -2.42 -4.84
C GLU A 96 25.83 -3.13 -5.43
N GLU A 97 24.69 -3.07 -4.73
CA GLU A 97 23.43 -3.64 -5.22
C GLU A 97 22.89 -2.89 -6.45
N LEU A 98 23.02 -1.55 -6.49
CA LEU A 98 22.68 -0.77 -7.69
C LEU A 98 23.62 -1.08 -8.87
N ARG A 99 24.93 -1.21 -8.63
CA ARG A 99 25.88 -1.65 -9.68
C ARG A 99 25.56 -3.05 -10.17
N ALA A 100 25.16 -3.95 -9.27
CA ALA A 100 24.72 -5.29 -9.65
C ALA A 100 23.44 -5.27 -10.49
N PHE A 101 22.51 -4.35 -10.22
CA PHE A 101 21.34 -4.10 -11.06
C PHE A 101 21.74 -3.61 -12.46
N ASP A 102 22.58 -2.58 -12.56
CA ASP A 102 23.06 -2.05 -13.84
C ASP A 102 23.81 -3.12 -14.66
N ASN A 103 24.64 -3.93 -14.02
CA ASN A 103 25.31 -5.06 -14.68
C ASN A 103 24.32 -6.06 -15.28
N ARG A 104 23.23 -6.40 -14.56
CA ARG A 104 22.18 -7.29 -15.10
C ARG A 104 21.43 -6.65 -16.26
N VAL A 105 21.16 -5.35 -16.19
CA VAL A 105 20.52 -4.61 -17.29
C VAL A 105 21.42 -4.62 -18.52
N ARG A 106 22.69 -4.20 -18.38
CA ARG A 106 23.65 -4.14 -19.49
C ARG A 106 23.97 -5.51 -20.10
N ALA A 107 23.98 -6.56 -19.29
CA ALA A 107 24.14 -7.93 -19.78
C ALA A 107 22.98 -8.36 -20.71
N ALA A 108 21.78 -7.82 -20.52
CA ALA A 108 20.63 -8.12 -21.34
C ALA A 108 20.54 -7.24 -22.60
N VAL A 109 20.81 -5.93 -22.48
CA VAL A 109 20.52 -4.96 -23.56
C VAL A 109 21.74 -4.21 -24.13
N GLY A 110 22.94 -4.50 -23.61
CA GLY A 110 24.19 -3.88 -24.06
C GLY A 110 24.58 -2.60 -23.30
N THR A 111 25.34 -1.72 -23.96
CA THR A 111 25.90 -0.50 -23.34
C THR A 111 25.09 0.75 -23.69
N GLY A 112 25.30 1.86 -22.97
CA GLY A 112 24.62 3.13 -23.23
C GLY A 112 23.22 3.22 -22.61
N VAL A 113 23.03 2.62 -21.43
CA VAL A 113 21.75 2.62 -20.71
C VAL A 113 21.63 3.89 -19.87
N GLU A 114 20.64 4.72 -20.20
CA GLU A 114 20.24 5.87 -19.38
C GLU A 114 19.21 5.46 -18.33
N TYR A 115 19.20 6.18 -17.21
CA TYR A 115 18.27 5.98 -16.11
C TYR A 115 17.49 7.25 -15.79
N VAL A 116 16.19 7.11 -15.51
CA VAL A 116 15.39 8.15 -14.84
C VAL A 116 15.32 7.80 -13.36
N VAL A 117 15.61 8.78 -12.52
CA VAL A 117 15.47 8.66 -11.06
C VAL A 117 14.32 9.55 -10.61
N GLU A 118 13.40 8.98 -9.86
CA GLU A 118 12.24 9.65 -9.25
C GLU A 118 12.26 9.46 -7.74
N LEU A 119 11.65 10.38 -6.99
CA LEU A 119 11.44 10.17 -5.55
C LEU A 119 10.43 9.05 -5.32
N LYS A 120 10.73 8.15 -4.38
CA LYS A 120 9.82 7.07 -4.01
C LYS A 120 8.86 7.57 -2.94
N ILE A 121 7.71 8.06 -3.38
CA ILE A 121 6.68 8.64 -2.51
C ILE A 121 6.13 7.57 -1.57
N ASP A 122 6.05 7.88 -0.28
CA ASP A 122 5.49 6.96 0.72
C ASP A 122 3.97 7.18 0.87
N GLY A 123 3.20 6.47 0.04
CA GLY A 123 1.75 6.60 -0.01
C GLY A 123 1.04 5.30 -0.38
N LEU A 124 0.03 5.44 -1.23
CA LEU A 124 -0.73 4.34 -1.79
C LEU A 124 -0.82 4.47 -3.32
N ALA A 125 -0.34 3.43 -4.02
CA ALA A 125 -0.46 3.33 -5.46
C ALA A 125 -1.93 3.23 -5.92
N VAL A 126 -2.28 4.07 -6.90
CA VAL A 126 -3.60 4.13 -7.54
C VAL A 126 -3.44 4.09 -9.06
N ASN A 127 -4.30 3.33 -9.72
CA ASN A 127 -4.45 3.31 -11.18
C ASN A 127 -5.69 4.12 -11.55
N LEU A 128 -5.52 5.16 -12.37
CA LEU A 128 -6.57 6.04 -12.87
C LEU A 128 -6.87 5.67 -14.32
N ILE A 129 -8.14 5.38 -14.61
CA ILE A 129 -8.61 4.99 -15.93
C ILE A 129 -9.39 6.15 -16.53
N TYR A 130 -8.91 6.66 -17.65
CA TYR A 130 -9.55 7.71 -18.42
C TYR A 130 -10.11 7.15 -19.72
N GLU A 131 -11.36 7.50 -20.00
CA GLU A 131 -12.03 7.19 -21.27
C GLU A 131 -12.38 8.50 -21.98
N ASN A 132 -11.89 8.65 -23.21
CA ASN A 132 -12.03 9.86 -24.03
C ASN A 132 -11.62 11.14 -23.26
N GLY A 133 -10.53 11.04 -22.50
CA GLY A 133 -10.00 12.16 -21.70
C GLY A 133 -10.71 12.39 -20.37
N ARG A 134 -11.72 11.59 -19.98
CA ARG A 134 -12.50 11.79 -18.76
C ARG A 134 -12.24 10.67 -17.75
N LEU A 135 -12.09 11.02 -16.47
CA LEU A 135 -11.88 10.04 -15.41
C LEU A 135 -13.12 9.14 -15.30
N SER A 136 -12.97 7.89 -15.72
CA SER A 136 -14.03 6.88 -15.72
C SER A 136 -13.97 6.06 -14.44
N LYS A 137 -12.76 5.61 -14.05
CA LYS A 137 -12.56 4.75 -12.89
C LYS A 137 -11.22 5.00 -12.20
N ALA A 138 -11.14 4.72 -10.91
CA ALA A 138 -9.88 4.66 -10.17
C ALA A 138 -9.85 3.43 -9.25
N ALA A 139 -8.71 2.74 -9.22
CA ALA A 139 -8.56 1.53 -8.42
C ALA A 139 -7.27 1.56 -7.60
N THR A 140 -7.34 1.04 -6.36
CA THR A 140 -6.14 0.80 -5.56
C THR A 140 -5.30 -0.33 -6.16
N ARG A 141 -4.03 -0.47 -5.75
CA ARG A 141 -3.20 -1.59 -6.22
C ARG A 141 -3.79 -2.97 -5.88
N GLY A 142 -4.32 -3.13 -4.66
CA GLY A 142 -4.73 -4.44 -4.15
C GLY A 142 -3.59 -5.45 -4.13
N ASP A 143 -3.75 -6.59 -4.81
CA ASP A 143 -2.69 -7.62 -4.97
C ASP A 143 -1.81 -7.41 -6.21
N GLY A 144 -2.09 -6.37 -7.00
CA GLY A 144 -1.40 -6.07 -8.25
C GLY A 144 -2.19 -6.49 -9.49
N GLU A 145 -3.13 -7.43 -9.38
CA GLU A 145 -4.05 -7.81 -10.46
C GLU A 145 -5.45 -7.26 -10.22
N VAL A 146 -5.92 -7.30 -8.98
CA VAL A 146 -7.25 -6.83 -8.56
C VAL A 146 -7.11 -5.82 -7.42
N GLY A 147 -7.73 -4.66 -7.63
CA GLY A 147 -7.83 -3.57 -6.66
C GLY A 147 -9.26 -3.30 -6.18
N GLU A 148 -9.39 -2.32 -5.30
CA GLU A 148 -10.67 -1.76 -4.84
C GLU A 148 -11.00 -0.51 -5.66
N ASP A 149 -12.26 -0.37 -6.11
CA ASP A 149 -12.77 0.83 -6.76
C ASP A 149 -12.84 1.99 -5.76
N VAL A 150 -12.01 3.01 -5.96
CA VAL A 150 -11.96 4.21 -5.12
C VAL A 150 -12.30 5.46 -5.92
N THR A 151 -13.07 5.32 -7.00
CA THR A 151 -13.37 6.41 -7.94
C THR A 151 -13.97 7.63 -7.26
N THR A 152 -14.97 7.45 -6.39
CA THR A 152 -15.63 8.55 -5.68
C THR A 152 -14.67 9.29 -4.74
N ASN A 153 -13.83 8.56 -4.02
CA ASN A 153 -12.82 9.12 -3.12
C ASN A 153 -11.73 9.86 -3.90
N VAL A 154 -11.26 9.29 -5.01
CA VAL A 154 -10.24 9.88 -5.88
C VAL A 154 -10.72 11.19 -6.51
N LYS A 155 -12.00 11.30 -6.89
CA LYS A 155 -12.58 12.56 -7.40
C LYS A 155 -12.45 13.73 -6.42
N THR A 156 -12.30 13.46 -5.12
CA THR A 156 -12.12 14.50 -4.10
C THR A 156 -10.71 15.10 -4.07
N ILE A 157 -9.73 14.40 -4.66
CA ILE A 157 -8.32 14.83 -4.70
C ILE A 157 -8.14 15.88 -5.79
N ARG A 158 -7.84 17.11 -5.39
CA ARG A 158 -7.88 18.27 -6.30
C ARG A 158 -6.77 18.29 -7.35
N SER A 159 -5.62 17.69 -7.04
CA SER A 159 -4.50 17.52 -7.98
C SER A 159 -4.74 16.45 -9.05
N ILE A 160 -5.84 15.69 -8.96
CA ILE A 160 -6.23 14.74 -10.00
C ILE A 160 -7.22 15.42 -10.97
N PRO A 161 -6.87 15.51 -12.27
CA PRO A 161 -7.75 16.09 -13.26
C PRO A 161 -8.96 15.17 -13.51
N LEU A 162 -10.19 15.69 -13.44
CA LEU A 162 -11.38 14.93 -13.87
C LEU A 162 -11.46 14.82 -15.39
N VAL A 163 -10.88 15.79 -16.09
CA VAL A 163 -10.74 15.85 -17.54
C VAL A 163 -9.28 16.14 -17.84
N MET A 164 -8.62 15.25 -18.57
CA MET A 164 -7.24 15.44 -19.02
C MET A 164 -7.18 16.55 -20.07
N GLN A 165 -6.07 17.28 -20.05
CA GLN A 165 -5.73 18.19 -21.13
C GLN A 165 -5.21 17.35 -22.30
N ASN A 166 -6.06 17.13 -23.31
CA ASN A 166 -5.70 16.39 -24.52
C ASN A 166 -5.49 17.35 -25.68
N GLU A 167 -4.50 18.23 -25.55
CA GLU A 167 -4.12 19.13 -26.65
C GLU A 167 -3.76 18.31 -27.89
N ALA A 168 -4.41 18.62 -29.02
CA ALA A 168 -4.25 17.96 -30.32
C ALA A 168 -4.71 16.49 -30.42
N GLY A 169 -5.42 15.91 -29.44
CA GLY A 169 -6.00 14.56 -29.56
C GLY A 169 -4.97 13.43 -29.58
N LEU A 170 -3.78 13.67 -29.01
CA LEU A 170 -2.64 12.74 -29.04
C LEU A 170 -2.80 11.56 -28.05
N LEU A 171 -3.70 11.68 -27.07
CA LEU A 171 -3.96 10.61 -26.11
C LEU A 171 -5.06 9.66 -26.63
N PRO A 172 -4.89 8.33 -26.47
CA PRO A 172 -5.85 7.33 -26.91
C PRO A 172 -7.19 7.47 -26.16
N GLY A 173 -8.24 6.92 -26.77
CA GLY A 173 -9.58 6.89 -26.17
C GLY A 173 -9.65 6.13 -24.83
N TYR A 174 -8.69 5.24 -24.55
CA TYR A 174 -8.50 4.58 -23.26
C TYR A 174 -7.08 4.84 -22.77
N PHE A 175 -6.93 5.38 -21.57
CA PHE A 175 -5.62 5.75 -21.02
C PHE A 175 -5.54 5.47 -19.52
N GLU A 176 -4.48 4.77 -19.10
CA GLU A 176 -4.23 4.43 -17.70
C GLU A 176 -3.06 5.25 -17.15
N VAL A 177 -3.31 6.01 -16.08
CA VAL A 177 -2.29 6.77 -15.34
C VAL A 177 -2.05 6.10 -14.00
N ARG A 178 -0.77 5.82 -13.72
CA ARG A 178 -0.33 5.26 -12.45
C ARG A 178 0.35 6.35 -11.63
N GLY A 179 -0.01 6.42 -10.37
CA GLY A 179 0.59 7.37 -9.44
C GLY A 179 0.40 6.98 -7.99
N GLU A 180 0.96 7.80 -7.12
CA GLU A 180 0.89 7.60 -5.67
C GLU A 180 -0.02 8.67 -5.06
N VAL A 181 -1.08 8.23 -4.38
CA VAL A 181 -1.84 9.10 -3.48
C VAL A 181 -1.08 9.18 -2.16
N TYR A 182 -0.81 10.39 -1.69
CA TYR A 182 -0.07 10.64 -0.45
C TYR A 182 -0.75 11.72 0.39
N MET A 183 -0.28 11.84 1.64
CA MET A 183 -0.72 12.88 2.56
C MET A 183 0.47 13.79 2.87
N PRO A 184 0.38 15.11 2.60
CA PRO A 184 1.39 16.05 3.03
C PRO A 184 1.58 16.03 4.56
N ARG A 185 2.80 16.28 5.04
CA ARG A 185 3.15 16.23 6.47
C ARG A 185 2.34 17.26 7.25
N THR A 186 2.17 18.46 6.72
CA THR A 186 1.29 19.49 7.28
C THR A 186 -0.16 19.02 7.45
N ALA A 187 -0.72 18.31 6.47
CA ALA A 187 -2.06 17.74 6.53
C ALA A 187 -2.16 16.59 7.55
N PHE A 188 -1.14 15.72 7.59
CA PHE A 188 -1.04 14.63 8.57
C PHE A 188 -1.01 15.14 10.01
N GLU A 189 -0.18 16.14 10.31
CA GLU A 189 -0.09 16.72 11.64
C GLU A 189 -1.41 17.38 12.06
N ARG A 190 -2.06 18.11 11.14
CA ARG A 190 -3.39 18.69 11.37
C ARG A 190 -4.39 17.59 11.73
N LEU A 191 -4.38 16.51 10.94
CA LEU A 191 -5.30 15.40 11.13
C LEU A 191 -5.11 14.70 12.48
N ASN A 192 -3.87 14.43 12.87
CA ASN A 192 -3.58 13.83 14.17
C ASN A 192 -3.93 14.77 15.33
N ARG A 193 -3.78 16.09 15.19
CA ARG A 193 -4.27 17.06 16.18
C ARG A 193 -5.79 17.01 16.34
N GLU A 194 -6.53 16.93 15.24
CA GLU A 194 -7.99 16.79 15.26
C GLU A 194 -8.43 15.48 15.94
N ARG A 195 -7.79 14.35 15.58
CA ARG A 195 -8.06 13.03 16.17
C ARG A 195 -7.74 12.98 17.66
N SER A 196 -6.61 13.55 18.06
CA SER A 196 -6.22 13.66 19.47
C SER A 196 -7.27 14.41 20.31
N ARG A 197 -7.77 15.54 19.80
CA ARG A 197 -8.83 16.32 20.46
C ARG A 197 -10.16 15.56 20.55
N ALA A 198 -10.44 14.70 19.58
CA ALA A 198 -11.61 13.83 19.57
C ALA A 198 -11.45 12.54 20.39
N GLY A 199 -10.27 12.27 20.97
CA GLY A 199 -9.98 11.02 21.68
C GLY A 199 -9.85 9.81 20.76
N GLU A 200 -9.64 10.02 19.46
CA GLU A 200 -9.47 8.95 18.47
C GLU A 200 -8.01 8.48 18.40
N GLN A 201 -7.81 7.22 17.99
CA GLN A 201 -6.47 6.69 17.75
C GLN A 201 -5.77 7.47 16.63
N LEU A 202 -4.53 7.90 16.90
CA LEU A 202 -3.69 8.63 15.95
C LEU A 202 -3.20 7.71 14.83
N PHE A 203 -2.96 8.30 13.65
CA PHE A 203 -2.23 7.61 12.60
C PHE A 203 -0.74 7.58 12.90
N ALA A 204 -0.09 6.45 12.62
CA ALA A 204 1.33 6.25 12.89
C ALA A 204 2.25 7.01 11.92
N ASN A 205 1.86 7.15 10.66
CA ASN A 205 2.66 7.82 9.62
C ASN A 205 1.76 8.34 8.49
N CYS A 206 2.34 9.15 7.60
CA CYS A 206 1.65 9.73 6.44
C CYS A 206 1.07 8.66 5.51
N ARG A 207 1.77 7.54 5.29
CA ARG A 207 1.33 6.42 4.46
C ARG A 207 0.02 5.80 4.96
N ASN A 208 -0.02 5.43 6.24
CA ASN A 208 -1.20 4.85 6.87
C ASN A 208 -2.36 5.85 6.92
N ALA A 209 -2.05 7.12 7.17
CA ALA A 209 -3.06 8.19 7.13
C ALA A 209 -3.63 8.36 5.71
N ALA A 210 -2.79 8.34 4.67
CA ALA A 210 -3.21 8.44 3.28
C ALA A 210 -4.11 7.25 2.89
N ALA A 211 -3.66 6.02 3.15
CA ALA A 211 -4.42 4.81 2.84
C ALA A 211 -5.76 4.75 3.56
N GLY A 212 -5.78 5.07 4.86
CA GLY A 212 -7.02 5.14 5.65
C GLY A 212 -7.95 6.25 5.19
N SER A 213 -7.40 7.40 4.77
CA SER A 213 -8.19 8.54 4.28
C SER A 213 -8.78 8.30 2.91
N LEU A 214 -8.11 7.56 2.02
CA LEU A 214 -8.65 7.23 0.70
C LEU A 214 -9.75 6.17 0.78
N ARG A 215 -9.62 5.19 1.68
CA ARG A 215 -10.55 4.06 1.82
C ARG A 215 -11.68 4.37 2.81
N GLN A 216 -12.41 5.46 2.56
CA GLN A 216 -13.58 5.86 3.35
C GLN A 216 -14.86 5.58 2.57
N LEU A 217 -15.85 4.96 3.21
CA LEU A 217 -17.15 4.72 2.57
C LEU A 217 -17.89 6.02 2.26
N ASP A 218 -17.73 7.05 3.11
CA ASP A 218 -18.20 8.40 2.83
C ASP A 218 -17.07 9.24 2.20
N PRO A 219 -17.17 9.61 0.90
CA PRO A 219 -16.14 10.40 0.23
C PRO A 219 -16.00 11.81 0.82
N LYS A 220 -17.00 12.33 1.55
CA LYS A 220 -16.88 13.61 2.26
C LYS A 220 -15.81 13.55 3.35
N VAL A 221 -15.60 12.38 3.95
CA VAL A 221 -14.50 12.18 4.90
C VAL A 221 -13.18 12.33 4.16
N THR A 222 -12.98 11.66 3.02
CA THR A 222 -11.76 11.80 2.20
C THR A 222 -11.50 13.24 1.79
N ALA A 223 -12.54 13.96 1.36
CA ALA A 223 -12.43 15.36 0.96
C ALA A 223 -11.86 16.28 2.08
N GLY A 224 -12.15 15.98 3.35
CA GLY A 224 -11.61 16.72 4.50
C GLY A 224 -10.17 16.36 4.88
N ARG A 225 -9.59 15.31 4.30
CA ARG A 225 -8.26 14.77 4.67
C ARG A 225 -7.11 15.37 3.84
N THR A 226 -7.43 16.20 2.83
CA THR A 226 -6.43 16.93 2.03
C THR A 226 -5.37 16.03 1.42
N LEU A 227 -5.79 14.94 0.78
CA LEU A 227 -4.89 14.07 0.03
C LEU A 227 -4.38 14.76 -1.23
N ASP A 228 -3.23 14.29 -1.70
CA ASP A 228 -2.57 14.76 -2.91
C ASP A 228 -2.06 13.57 -3.74
N PHE A 229 -1.57 13.83 -4.96
CA PHE A 229 -1.23 12.82 -5.94
C PHE A 229 -0.01 13.23 -6.78
N PHE A 230 0.88 12.27 -7.03
CA PHE A 230 1.91 12.38 -8.06
C PHE A 230 1.75 11.26 -9.08
N ALA A 231 1.68 11.62 -10.36
CA ALA A 231 1.78 10.65 -11.45
C ALA A 231 3.24 10.24 -11.67
N TYR A 232 3.50 8.94 -11.83
CA TYR A 232 4.85 8.39 -12.04
C TYR A 232 4.95 7.46 -13.25
N GLY A 233 3.84 7.20 -13.96
CA GLY A 233 3.84 6.31 -15.11
C GLY A 233 2.47 6.05 -15.69
N ILE A 234 2.43 5.13 -16.64
CA ILE A 234 1.25 4.73 -17.39
C ILE A 234 1.10 3.21 -17.35
N GLY A 235 -0.13 2.73 -17.48
CA GLY A 235 -0.44 1.30 -17.56
C GLY A 235 -0.22 0.76 -18.97
N GLN A 236 -1.26 0.77 -19.80
CA GLN A 236 -1.16 0.37 -21.21
C GLN A 236 -0.40 1.42 -22.04
N ARG A 237 0.59 0.96 -22.83
CA ARG A 237 1.47 1.82 -23.65
C ARG A 237 1.09 1.90 -25.13
N GLN A 238 0.12 1.10 -25.55
CA GLN A 238 -0.21 0.92 -26.96
C GLN A 238 -0.78 2.21 -27.57
N GLY A 239 -0.18 2.66 -28.68
CA GLY A 239 -0.64 3.84 -29.43
C GLY A 239 -0.11 5.18 -28.91
N LEU A 240 0.83 5.19 -27.97
CA LEU A 240 1.45 6.43 -27.47
C LEU A 240 2.76 6.75 -28.21
N PRO A 241 3.07 8.03 -28.46
CA PRO A 241 4.25 8.44 -29.22
C PRO A 241 5.55 8.48 -28.40
N PHE A 242 5.53 8.05 -27.14
CA PHE A 242 6.66 8.17 -26.22
C PHE A 242 7.71 7.09 -26.47
N ARG A 243 8.97 7.48 -26.44
CA ARG A 243 10.15 6.61 -26.55
C ARG A 243 10.86 6.43 -25.22
N THR A 244 10.79 7.43 -24.36
CA THR A 244 11.45 7.42 -23.05
C THR A 244 10.46 7.64 -21.90
N HIS A 245 10.83 7.18 -20.71
CA HIS A 245 10.06 7.40 -19.49
C HIS A 245 10.05 8.89 -19.10
N ALA A 246 11.14 9.62 -19.36
CA ALA A 246 11.16 11.07 -19.20
C ALA A 246 10.11 11.78 -20.08
N GLU A 247 9.94 11.34 -21.33
CA GLU A 247 8.87 11.85 -22.21
C GLU A 247 7.47 11.49 -21.69
N VAL A 248 7.29 10.32 -21.08
CA VAL A 248 6.04 9.94 -20.42
C VAL A 248 5.72 10.91 -19.28
N LEU A 249 6.67 11.19 -18.39
CA LEU A 249 6.47 12.14 -17.29
C LEU A 249 6.14 13.55 -17.81
N ALA A 250 6.88 14.04 -18.81
CA ALA A 250 6.59 15.32 -19.45
C ALA A 250 5.19 15.34 -20.11
N GLY A 251 4.79 14.25 -20.76
CA GLY A 251 3.47 14.07 -21.34
C GLY A 251 2.35 14.09 -20.30
N LEU A 252 2.56 13.42 -19.15
CA LEU A 252 1.62 13.45 -18.03
C LEU A 252 1.48 14.88 -17.45
N GLY A 253 2.59 15.61 -17.33
CA GLY A 253 2.57 17.02 -16.93
C GLY A 253 1.72 17.89 -17.86
N LYS A 254 1.90 17.73 -19.19
CA LYS A 254 1.08 18.40 -20.21
C LYS A 254 -0.37 17.95 -20.20
N ALA A 255 -0.66 16.71 -19.79
CA ALA A 255 -2.00 16.17 -19.71
C ALA A 255 -2.79 16.65 -18.47
N GLY A 256 -2.18 17.47 -17.61
CA GLY A 256 -2.83 18.04 -16.45
C GLY A 256 -2.47 17.38 -15.11
N PHE A 257 -1.53 16.42 -15.09
CA PHE A 257 -1.14 15.72 -13.87
C PHE A 257 0.03 16.39 -13.17
N ARG A 258 0.02 16.35 -11.83
CA ARG A 258 1.18 16.71 -11.03
C ARG A 258 2.24 15.63 -11.13
N ILE A 259 3.43 16.03 -11.55
CA ILE A 259 4.64 15.19 -11.58
C ILE A 259 5.65 15.71 -10.57
N ASN A 260 6.45 14.81 -10.00
CA ASN A 260 7.45 15.22 -9.03
C ASN A 260 8.57 16.01 -9.73
N SER A 261 8.83 17.25 -9.33
CA SER A 261 9.82 18.13 -9.97
C SER A 261 11.28 17.71 -9.76
N GLN A 262 11.53 16.74 -8.88
CA GLN A 262 12.87 16.25 -8.55
C GLN A 262 13.32 15.07 -9.42
N HIS A 263 12.52 14.67 -10.42
CA HIS A 263 12.95 13.63 -11.35
C HIS A 263 14.11 14.12 -12.23
N ARG A 264 15.08 13.23 -12.51
CA ARG A 264 16.24 13.55 -13.35
C ARG A 264 16.65 12.36 -14.20
N VAL A 265 17.21 12.64 -15.38
CA VAL A 265 17.82 11.64 -16.28
C VAL A 265 19.32 11.62 -16.04
N PHE A 266 19.89 10.43 -15.96
CA PHE A 266 21.31 10.19 -15.78
C PHE A 266 21.83 9.25 -16.88
N PRO A 267 23.04 9.48 -17.39
CA PRO A 267 23.60 8.66 -18.47
C PRO A 267 24.20 7.33 -17.98
N ASP A 268 24.42 7.17 -16.68
CA ASP A 268 25.03 5.98 -16.09
C ASP A 268 24.64 5.78 -14.61
N ILE A 269 24.95 4.60 -14.07
CA ILE A 269 24.59 4.20 -12.70
C ILE A 269 25.43 4.89 -11.62
N GLU A 270 26.64 5.36 -11.91
CA GLU A 270 27.50 5.98 -10.90
C GLU A 270 26.95 7.36 -10.53
N GLN A 271 26.51 8.14 -11.51
CA GLN A 271 25.82 9.41 -11.25
C GLN A 271 24.49 9.22 -10.53
N VAL A 272 23.79 8.10 -10.79
CA VAL A 272 22.58 7.73 -10.03
C VAL A 272 22.90 7.45 -8.57
N ILE A 273 24.00 6.74 -8.27
CA ILE A 273 24.43 6.43 -6.90
C ILE A 273 24.79 7.72 -6.14
N GLU A 274 25.50 8.65 -6.79
CA GLU A 274 25.80 9.97 -6.22
C GLU A 274 24.51 10.72 -5.88
N TYR A 275 23.58 10.79 -6.83
CA TYR A 275 22.29 11.45 -6.62
C TYR A 275 21.48 10.82 -5.48
N CYS A 276 21.39 9.49 -5.43
CA CYS A 276 20.67 8.78 -4.36
C CYS A 276 21.26 9.08 -2.98
N SER A 277 22.59 9.21 -2.88
CA SER A 277 23.29 9.49 -1.62
C SER A 277 22.96 10.88 -1.07
N GLU A 278 22.80 11.88 -1.94
CA GLU A 278 22.44 13.25 -1.56
C GLU A 278 21.04 13.36 -0.92
N TRP A 279 20.11 12.49 -1.35
CA TRP A 279 18.70 12.59 -0.96
C TRP A 279 18.41 12.17 0.48
N THR A 280 19.34 11.42 1.10
CA THR A 280 19.22 11.03 2.52
C THR A 280 19.10 12.26 3.44
N ALA A 281 19.86 13.32 3.15
CA ALA A 281 19.80 14.57 3.92
C ALA A 281 18.63 15.47 3.49
N LYS A 282 18.33 15.51 2.19
CA LYS A 282 17.32 16.41 1.60
C LYS A 282 15.87 16.00 1.92
N ARG A 283 15.61 14.72 2.22
CA ARG A 283 14.24 14.20 2.44
C ARG A 283 13.43 14.95 3.50
N SER A 284 14.10 15.50 4.52
CA SER A 284 13.45 16.22 5.62
C SER A 284 12.81 17.55 5.20
N ALA A 285 13.31 18.16 4.11
CA ALA A 285 12.85 19.44 3.58
C ALA A 285 11.57 19.34 2.75
N LEU A 286 11.13 18.12 2.41
CA LEU A 286 9.89 17.89 1.68
C LEU A 286 8.69 17.96 2.65
N ASP A 287 7.56 18.50 2.18
CA ASP A 287 6.28 18.43 2.90
C ASP A 287 5.57 17.07 2.68
N TYR A 288 6.30 16.04 2.24
CA TYR A 288 5.79 14.70 2.08
C TYR A 288 6.90 13.69 2.35
N ASP A 289 6.51 12.50 2.79
CA ASP A 289 7.46 11.46 3.13
C ASP A 289 7.86 10.66 1.88
N ILE A 290 9.13 10.31 1.83
CA ILE A 290 9.73 9.46 0.81
C ILE A 290 10.51 8.34 1.50
N ASP A 291 10.37 7.12 0.97
CA ASP A 291 11.04 5.94 1.51
C ASP A 291 12.28 5.53 0.71
N GLY A 292 12.65 6.35 -0.28
CA GLY A 292 13.78 6.10 -1.15
C GLY A 292 13.69 6.84 -2.48
N LEU A 293 14.36 6.29 -3.47
CA LEU A 293 14.28 6.70 -4.87
C LEU A 293 13.95 5.50 -5.75
N VAL A 294 13.31 5.74 -6.88
CA VAL A 294 13.05 4.73 -7.91
C VAL A 294 13.94 5.03 -9.10
N ILE A 295 14.75 4.04 -9.48
CA ILE A 295 15.63 4.09 -10.64
C ILE A 295 14.95 3.24 -11.73
N LYS A 296 14.71 3.83 -12.90
CA LYS A 296 14.07 3.17 -14.05
C LYS A 296 14.98 3.33 -15.27
N VAL A 297 15.15 2.28 -16.06
CA VAL A 297 15.75 2.40 -17.41
C VAL A 297 14.93 3.40 -18.22
N ASN A 298 15.56 4.42 -18.80
CA ASN A 298 14.85 5.53 -19.44
C ASN A 298 14.14 5.10 -20.73
N SER A 299 14.77 4.26 -21.56
CA SER A 299 14.19 3.81 -22.84
C SER A 299 13.03 2.82 -22.64
N LEU A 300 11.85 3.12 -23.17
CA LEU A 300 10.67 2.24 -23.06
C LEU A 300 10.84 0.94 -23.84
N ALA A 301 11.54 0.98 -24.99
CA ALA A 301 11.85 -0.22 -25.76
C ALA A 301 12.73 -1.19 -24.96
N LEU A 302 13.73 -0.66 -24.24
CA LEU A 302 14.58 -1.48 -23.37
C LEU A 302 13.79 -2.03 -22.16
N GLN A 303 12.82 -1.27 -21.63
CA GLN A 303 11.94 -1.78 -20.58
C GLN A 303 11.10 -2.98 -21.05
N GLU A 304 10.60 -2.94 -22.29
CA GLU A 304 9.86 -4.05 -22.90
C GLU A 304 10.74 -5.28 -23.12
N GLU A 305 11.96 -5.09 -23.64
CA GLU A 305 12.94 -6.17 -23.84
C GLU A 305 13.37 -6.83 -22.52
N LEU A 306 13.62 -6.03 -21.48
CA LEU A 306 13.97 -6.53 -20.14
C LEU A 306 12.81 -7.26 -19.47
N GLY A 307 11.57 -6.83 -19.73
CA GLY A 307 10.37 -7.43 -19.18
C GLY A 307 10.32 -7.41 -17.64
N SER A 308 9.68 -8.42 -17.06
CA SER A 308 9.49 -8.54 -15.62
C SER A 308 9.69 -9.97 -15.12
N THR A 309 9.94 -10.10 -13.83
CA THR A 309 9.69 -11.34 -13.09
C THR A 309 8.21 -11.44 -12.74
N VAL A 310 7.81 -12.49 -12.00
CA VAL A 310 6.43 -12.63 -11.50
C VAL A 310 6.00 -11.44 -10.63
N LYS A 311 6.94 -10.77 -9.94
CA LYS A 311 6.61 -9.74 -8.93
C LYS A 311 7.19 -8.36 -9.21
N GLU A 312 8.27 -8.29 -9.98
CA GLU A 312 9.12 -7.10 -10.10
C GLU A 312 9.58 -6.88 -11.54
N PRO A 313 9.54 -5.64 -12.06
CA PRO A 313 10.13 -5.31 -13.36
C PRO A 313 11.65 -5.46 -13.31
N ARG A 314 12.26 -5.96 -14.39
CA ARG A 314 13.74 -6.08 -14.47
C ARG A 314 14.43 -4.76 -14.80
N TRP A 315 13.65 -3.77 -15.21
CA TRP A 315 14.11 -2.45 -15.67
C TRP A 315 13.96 -1.35 -14.62
N ALA A 316 13.46 -1.66 -13.41
CA ALA A 316 13.36 -0.70 -12.33
C ALA A 316 13.72 -1.31 -10.96
N ILE A 317 14.31 -0.48 -10.10
CA ILE A 317 14.71 -0.85 -8.74
C ILE A 317 14.50 0.33 -7.79
N ALA A 318 14.17 0.06 -6.54
CA ALA A 318 14.03 1.06 -5.49
C ALA A 318 15.31 1.13 -4.66
N TRP A 319 15.99 2.28 -4.68
CA TRP A 319 17.01 2.61 -3.69
C TRP A 319 16.31 2.98 -2.38
N LYS A 320 16.45 2.15 -1.35
CA LYS A 320 15.90 2.42 -0.02
C LYS A 320 16.92 3.21 0.80
N PHE A 321 16.44 4.22 1.52
CA PHE A 321 17.28 4.88 2.50
C PHE A 321 17.69 3.89 3.60
N PRO A 322 18.85 4.11 4.25
CA PRO A 322 19.18 3.39 5.47
C PRO A 322 18.01 3.47 6.43
N ALA A 323 17.60 2.33 6.97
CA ALA A 323 16.51 2.28 7.93
C ALA A 323 16.88 3.15 9.13
N GLU A 324 15.90 3.89 9.64
CA GLU A 324 16.09 4.64 10.87
C GLU A 324 16.37 3.64 12.00
N GLU A 325 17.38 3.96 12.81
CA GLU A 325 17.79 3.14 13.95
C GLU A 325 17.41 3.84 15.26
N ALA A 326 16.88 3.07 16.21
CA ALA A 326 16.65 3.53 17.57
C ALA A 326 17.31 2.60 18.58
N ALA A 327 17.86 3.18 19.65
CA ALA A 327 18.34 2.42 20.78
C ALA A 327 17.21 2.24 21.80
N THR A 328 16.99 1.02 22.27
CA THR A 328 16.05 0.71 23.35
C THR A 328 16.52 -0.47 24.19
N VAL A 329 15.83 -0.79 25.29
CA VAL A 329 16.18 -1.87 26.21
C VAL A 329 15.32 -3.10 25.92
N VAL A 330 15.93 -4.29 25.92
CA VAL A 330 15.23 -5.58 25.92
C VAL A 330 14.73 -5.85 27.34
N GLU A 331 13.43 -5.71 27.58
CA GLU A 331 12.82 -5.98 28.88
C GLU A 331 12.63 -7.48 29.11
N ASP A 332 12.28 -8.22 28.07
CA ASP A 332 12.09 -9.67 28.11
C ASP A 332 12.20 -10.28 26.70
N ILE A 333 12.28 -11.60 26.59
CA ILE A 333 12.18 -12.33 25.32
C ILE A 333 11.05 -13.35 25.39
N PHE A 334 9.97 -13.06 24.67
CA PHE A 334 8.82 -13.94 24.51
C PHE A 334 9.07 -14.95 23.37
N VAL A 335 8.65 -16.20 23.53
CA VAL A 335 8.76 -17.24 22.48
C VAL A 335 7.37 -17.59 21.96
N GLY A 336 7.08 -17.16 20.73
CA GLY A 336 5.84 -17.52 20.04
C GLY A 336 5.97 -18.86 19.31
N VAL A 337 4.87 -19.60 19.17
CA VAL A 337 4.81 -20.86 18.41
C VAL A 337 4.01 -20.62 17.14
N GLY A 338 4.66 -20.73 15.98
CA GLY A 338 4.01 -20.55 14.69
C GLY A 338 3.27 -21.79 14.20
N ARG A 339 2.52 -21.65 13.11
CA ARG A 339 1.71 -22.72 12.48
C ARG A 339 2.42 -24.05 12.23
N THR A 340 3.72 -24.02 11.90
CA THR A 340 4.52 -25.24 11.64
C THR A 340 5.31 -25.72 12.87
N GLY A 341 4.88 -25.26 14.05
CA GLY A 341 5.50 -25.54 15.33
C GLY A 341 6.78 -24.76 15.59
N VAL A 342 7.23 -23.88 14.68
CA VAL A 342 8.47 -23.09 14.89
C VAL A 342 8.35 -22.20 16.11
N LEU A 343 9.32 -22.32 17.02
CA LEU A 343 9.50 -21.39 18.13
C LEU A 343 10.27 -20.17 17.64
N THR A 344 9.63 -19.00 17.66
CA THR A 344 10.19 -17.73 17.22
C THR A 344 10.38 -16.81 18.42
N PRO A 345 11.63 -16.48 18.80
CA PRO A 345 11.88 -15.54 19.86
C PRO A 345 11.60 -14.10 19.40
N THR A 346 10.94 -13.33 20.25
CA THR A 346 10.57 -11.93 20.03
C THR A 346 11.00 -11.12 21.25
N ALA A 347 11.82 -10.10 21.03
CA ALA A 347 12.20 -9.16 22.08
C ALA A 347 10.98 -8.32 22.46
N ILE A 348 10.68 -8.28 23.76
CA ILE A 348 9.83 -7.27 24.38
C ILE A 348 10.72 -6.09 24.73
N LEU A 349 10.41 -4.93 24.17
CA LEU A 349 11.25 -3.77 24.23
C LEU A 349 10.59 -2.68 25.06
N GLN A 350 11.41 -1.92 25.78
CA GLN A 350 10.98 -0.64 26.30
C GLN A 350 10.45 0.21 25.12
N PRO A 351 9.22 0.75 25.18
CA PRO A 351 8.62 1.43 24.04
C PRO A 351 9.48 2.58 23.53
N VAL A 352 9.80 2.57 22.24
CA VAL A 352 10.62 3.60 21.58
C VAL A 352 9.97 4.07 20.29
N LEU A 353 10.10 5.37 19.98
CA LEU A 353 9.62 5.92 18.70
C LEU A 353 10.62 5.58 17.59
N LEU A 354 10.14 4.94 16.52
CA LEU A 354 10.96 4.56 15.37
C LEU A 354 10.15 4.72 14.09
N SER A 355 10.57 5.63 13.21
CA SER A 355 9.89 5.93 11.95
C SER A 355 8.39 6.17 12.13
N GLY A 356 8.06 7.13 13.01
CA GLY A 356 6.69 7.59 13.29
C GLY A 356 5.83 6.67 14.17
N SER A 357 6.20 5.40 14.38
CA SER A 357 5.43 4.49 15.25
C SER A 357 6.18 4.12 16.52
N THR A 358 5.44 3.90 17.61
CA THR A 358 6.00 3.30 18.82
C THR A 358 6.24 1.81 18.58
N VAL A 359 7.47 1.36 18.78
CA VAL A 359 7.88 -0.04 18.70
C VAL A 359 8.13 -0.55 20.11
N SER A 360 7.43 -1.64 20.47
CA SER A 360 7.59 -2.34 21.74
C SER A 360 7.94 -3.82 21.57
N ARG A 361 8.02 -4.30 20.32
CA ARG A 361 8.39 -5.68 19.99
C ARG A 361 9.27 -5.70 18.76
N ALA A 362 10.28 -6.58 18.75
CA ALA A 362 11.13 -6.82 17.59
C ALA A 362 11.45 -8.31 17.44
N THR A 363 11.53 -8.81 16.21
CA THR A 363 11.92 -10.20 15.95
C THR A 363 13.39 -10.42 16.30
N LEU A 364 13.69 -11.59 16.88
CA LEU A 364 15.06 -12.09 17.08
C LEU A 364 15.38 -13.27 16.16
N HIS A 365 14.52 -13.54 15.16
CA HIS A 365 14.66 -14.59 14.15
C HIS A 365 14.68 -16.03 14.70
N ASN A 366 15.74 -16.43 15.41
CA ASN A 366 15.93 -17.77 15.97
C ASN A 366 17.01 -17.76 17.08
N GLU A 367 17.26 -18.91 17.71
CA GLU A 367 18.27 -19.01 18.77
C GLU A 367 19.70 -18.71 18.29
N ASP A 368 20.07 -19.12 17.07
CA ASP A 368 21.41 -18.89 16.54
C ASP A 368 21.68 -17.38 16.38
N PHE A 369 20.69 -16.61 15.91
CA PHE A 369 20.76 -15.16 15.80
C PHE A 369 21.00 -14.50 17.17
N ILE A 370 20.26 -14.93 18.19
CA ILE A 370 20.44 -14.44 19.57
C ILE A 370 21.87 -14.70 20.06
N ARG A 371 22.40 -15.91 19.80
CA ARG A 371 23.76 -16.30 20.21
C ARG A 371 24.83 -15.53 19.43
N GLU A 372 24.68 -15.39 18.12
CA GLU A 372 25.62 -14.68 17.25
C GLU A 372 25.73 -13.20 17.65
N LYS A 373 24.59 -12.56 17.89
CA LYS A 373 24.52 -11.15 18.33
C LYS A 373 24.76 -10.97 19.83
N ASP A 374 24.80 -12.07 20.59
CA ASP A 374 24.91 -12.13 22.06
C ASP A 374 23.85 -11.25 22.73
N VAL A 375 22.58 -11.36 22.30
CA VAL A 375 21.46 -10.58 22.87
C VAL A 375 21.04 -11.18 24.20
N ARG A 376 20.90 -10.32 25.23
CA ARG A 376 20.50 -10.70 26.58
C ARG A 376 19.31 -9.87 27.06
N ILE A 377 18.55 -10.42 27.99
CA ILE A 377 17.49 -9.66 28.66
C ILE A 377 18.16 -8.60 29.54
N GLY A 378 17.72 -7.35 29.41
CA GLY A 378 18.33 -6.16 30.00
C GLY A 378 19.31 -5.41 29.09
N ASP A 379 19.69 -5.96 27.94
CA ASP A 379 20.60 -5.27 27.01
C ASP A 379 19.96 -4.01 26.40
N THR A 380 20.77 -2.98 26.21
CA THR A 380 20.43 -1.92 25.23
C THR A 380 20.75 -2.43 23.82
N VAL A 381 19.74 -2.47 22.96
CA VAL A 381 19.83 -2.91 21.57
C VAL A 381 19.55 -1.77 20.61
N ILE A 382 20.16 -1.84 19.44
CA ILE A 382 19.81 -1.01 18.29
C ILE A 382 18.79 -1.78 17.45
N ILE A 383 17.66 -1.15 17.17
CA ILE A 383 16.58 -1.68 16.34
C ILE A 383 16.35 -0.81 15.12
N HIS A 384 15.90 -1.42 14.03
CA HIS A 384 15.33 -0.71 12.87
C HIS A 384 14.06 -1.43 12.39
N LYS A 385 13.39 -0.85 11.39
CA LYS A 385 12.31 -1.53 10.66
C LYS A 385 12.81 -2.07 9.32
N ALA A 386 12.91 -3.40 9.22
CA ALA A 386 13.14 -4.07 7.95
C ALA A 386 11.96 -3.80 7.00
N GLY A 387 12.29 -3.27 5.81
CA GLY A 387 11.29 -2.87 4.82
C GLY A 387 10.25 -1.87 5.35
N GLU A 388 10.62 -1.07 6.35
CA GLU A 388 9.79 -0.03 7.01
C GLU A 388 8.56 -0.54 7.77
N VAL A 389 8.41 -1.87 7.89
CA VAL A 389 7.24 -2.48 8.54
C VAL A 389 7.63 -3.33 9.74
N ILE A 390 8.63 -4.21 9.62
CA ILE A 390 8.92 -5.24 10.63
C ILE A 390 10.10 -4.81 11.50
N PRO A 391 9.91 -4.52 12.80
CA PRO A 391 11.03 -4.19 13.67
C PRO A 391 11.93 -5.40 13.94
N GLU A 392 13.25 -5.23 13.81
CA GLU A 392 14.24 -6.24 14.14
C GLU A 392 15.43 -5.66 14.91
N VAL A 393 16.09 -6.48 15.73
CA VAL A 393 17.30 -6.13 16.46
C VAL A 393 18.52 -6.26 15.56
N ILE A 394 19.32 -5.21 15.42
CA ILE A 394 20.51 -5.19 14.56
C ILE A 394 21.76 -5.58 15.35
N SER A 395 21.91 -4.99 16.53
CA SER A 395 23.10 -5.12 17.36
C SER A 395 22.83 -4.80 18.83
N VAL A 396 23.72 -5.26 19.70
CA VAL A 396 23.74 -4.96 21.13
C VAL A 396 24.78 -3.87 21.40
N VAL A 397 24.39 -2.86 22.18
CA VAL A 397 25.30 -1.82 22.67
C VAL A 397 26.05 -2.35 23.90
N LYS A 398 27.01 -3.24 23.68
CA LYS A 398 27.75 -3.96 24.76
C LYS A 398 28.40 -3.03 25.78
N ALA A 399 28.79 -1.82 25.39
CA ALA A 399 29.36 -0.81 26.27
C ALA A 399 28.40 -0.31 27.37
N LYS A 400 27.09 -0.50 27.20
CA LYS A 400 26.05 -0.14 28.20
C LYS A 400 25.71 -1.27 29.16
N ARG A 401 26.39 -2.41 29.07
CA ARG A 401 26.16 -3.53 29.99
C ARG A 401 26.58 -3.19 31.40
N THR A 402 25.71 -3.53 32.32
CA THR A 402 25.85 -3.40 33.77
C THR A 402 26.37 -4.69 34.42
N GLY A 403 26.28 -5.82 33.71
CA GLY A 403 26.60 -7.15 34.24
C GLY A 403 25.41 -7.87 34.88
N ALA A 404 24.25 -7.22 34.97
CA ALA A 404 23.01 -7.82 35.46
C ALA A 404 22.17 -8.50 34.36
N GLU A 405 22.63 -8.46 33.10
CA GLU A 405 21.89 -8.98 31.96
C GLU A 405 21.79 -10.51 31.96
N GLN A 406 20.62 -11.04 31.59
CA GLN A 406 20.35 -12.48 31.63
C GLN A 406 20.47 -13.12 30.25
N VAL A 407 21.23 -14.20 30.18
CA VAL A 407 21.38 -14.99 28.94
C VAL A 407 20.06 -15.70 28.64
N PHE A 408 19.53 -15.47 27.44
CA PHE A 408 18.34 -16.19 26.97
C PHE A 408 18.68 -17.63 26.60
N ILE A 409 17.82 -18.56 27.01
CA ILE A 409 17.90 -19.98 26.65
C ILE A 409 16.58 -20.38 26.02
N MET A 410 16.64 -20.98 24.83
CA MET A 410 15.44 -21.49 24.16
C MET A 410 14.79 -22.59 25.04
N PRO A 411 13.48 -22.51 25.31
CA PRO A 411 12.81 -23.48 26.15
C PRO A 411 12.84 -24.88 25.52
N GLN A 412 13.06 -25.89 26.36
CA GLN A 412 13.07 -27.30 25.96
C GLN A 412 11.66 -27.90 25.85
N GLU A 413 10.67 -27.20 26.39
CA GLU A 413 9.25 -27.54 26.30
C GLU A 413 8.49 -26.40 25.62
N CYS A 414 7.45 -26.76 24.88
CA CYS A 414 6.63 -25.81 24.15
C CYS A 414 5.87 -24.92 25.15
N PRO A 415 5.97 -23.58 25.08
CA PRO A 415 5.29 -22.69 26.02
C PRO A 415 3.75 -22.76 25.95
N GLU A 416 3.22 -23.34 24.86
CA GLU A 416 1.77 -23.40 24.59
C GLU A 416 1.16 -24.77 24.95
N CYS A 417 1.93 -25.86 24.94
CA CYS A 417 1.39 -27.22 25.21
C CYS A 417 2.24 -28.09 26.14
N GLY A 418 3.38 -27.58 26.63
CA GLY A 418 4.29 -28.29 27.53
C GLY A 418 4.99 -29.51 26.93
N LYS A 419 4.80 -29.81 25.64
CA LYS A 419 5.45 -30.97 24.98
C LYS A 419 6.91 -30.66 24.59
N PRO A 420 7.79 -31.68 24.48
CA PRO A 420 9.18 -31.47 24.12
C PRO A 420 9.37 -30.74 22.78
N VAL A 421 10.31 -29.81 22.77
CA VAL A 421 10.76 -29.07 21.60
C VAL A 421 11.96 -29.80 20.98
N ILE A 422 11.95 -29.91 19.66
CA ILE A 422 13.02 -30.58 18.92
C ILE A 422 13.66 -29.60 17.94
N ARG A 423 14.99 -29.58 17.93
CA ARG A 423 15.80 -28.99 16.85
C ARG A 423 16.45 -30.12 16.07
N LYS A 424 16.09 -30.28 14.79
CA LYS A 424 16.71 -31.30 13.93
C LYS A 424 18.15 -30.92 13.59
N PRO A 425 19.08 -31.89 13.48
CA PRO A 425 20.44 -31.60 13.01
C PRO A 425 20.43 -30.84 11.69
N GLY A 426 21.17 -29.72 11.62
CA GLY A 426 21.25 -28.86 10.43
C GLY A 426 20.11 -27.85 10.26
N GLU A 427 19.06 -27.87 11.09
CA GLU A 427 18.04 -26.81 11.11
C GLU A 427 18.37 -25.74 12.17
N ALA A 428 18.12 -24.47 11.85
CA ALA A 428 18.21 -23.35 12.81
C ALA A 428 16.99 -23.26 13.74
N ALA A 429 15.84 -23.76 13.28
CA ALA A 429 14.57 -23.61 13.97
C ALA A 429 14.33 -24.70 15.03
N HIS A 430 13.94 -24.28 16.23
CA HIS A 430 13.34 -25.15 17.24
C HIS A 430 11.86 -25.33 16.94
N ARG A 431 11.32 -26.53 17.18
CA ARG A 431 9.92 -26.83 16.85
C ARG A 431 9.19 -27.60 17.94
N CYS A 432 7.96 -27.20 18.21
CA CYS A 432 6.95 -28.09 18.76
C CYS A 432 6.56 -29.13 17.69
N VAL A 433 6.61 -30.41 18.06
CA VAL A 433 6.23 -31.52 17.18
C VAL A 433 4.89 -32.15 17.55
N ASN A 434 4.20 -31.58 18.54
CA ASN A 434 2.88 -32.04 18.96
C ASN A 434 1.82 -31.60 17.93
N PRO A 435 1.15 -32.53 17.23
CA PRO A 435 0.07 -32.19 16.31
C PRO A 435 -1.08 -31.46 17.00
N ASP A 436 -1.33 -31.80 18.28
CA ASP A 436 -2.41 -31.24 19.09
C ASP A 436 -2.00 -29.93 19.80
N CYS A 437 -0.98 -29.23 19.30
CA CYS A 437 -0.55 -27.97 19.88
C CYS A 437 -1.61 -26.87 19.61
N PRO A 438 -2.18 -26.21 20.63
CA PRO A 438 -3.25 -25.23 20.45
C PRO A 438 -2.78 -24.03 19.63
N ALA A 439 -1.52 -23.61 19.79
CA ALA A 439 -0.93 -22.56 18.96
C ALA A 439 -0.81 -22.97 17.49
N MET A 440 -0.45 -24.22 17.19
CA MET A 440 -0.38 -24.68 15.81
C MET A 440 -1.76 -24.76 15.16
N ALA A 441 -2.78 -25.20 15.92
CA ALA A 441 -4.17 -25.19 15.46
C ALA A 441 -4.64 -23.76 15.19
N ARG A 442 -4.46 -22.83 16.14
CA ARG A 442 -4.81 -21.41 16.02
C ARG A 442 -4.12 -20.74 14.83
N GLU A 443 -2.80 -20.84 14.72
CA GLU A 443 -2.03 -20.25 13.63
C GLU A 443 -2.30 -20.93 12.27
N GLY A 444 -2.63 -22.22 12.30
CA GLY A 444 -3.09 -22.97 11.12
C GLY A 444 -4.41 -22.42 10.59
N LEU A 445 -5.38 -22.17 11.48
CA LEU A 445 -6.65 -21.55 11.14
C LEU A 445 -6.48 -20.11 10.62
N ILE A 446 -5.67 -19.30 11.30
CA ILE A 446 -5.35 -17.93 10.85
C ILE A 446 -4.76 -17.95 9.44
N HIS A 447 -3.85 -18.89 9.17
CA HIS A 447 -3.31 -19.08 7.83
C HIS A 447 -4.37 -19.52 6.82
N PHE A 448 -5.22 -20.48 7.18
CA PHE A 448 -6.27 -21.01 6.30
C PHE A 448 -7.21 -19.92 5.80
N VAL A 449 -7.62 -19.00 6.68
CA VAL A 449 -8.57 -17.92 6.35
C VAL A 449 -7.93 -16.72 5.66
N SER A 450 -6.59 -16.67 5.62
CA SER A 450 -5.83 -15.52 5.12
C SER A 450 -6.11 -15.17 3.65
N ARG A 451 -5.77 -13.93 3.28
CA ARG A 451 -6.01 -13.36 1.94
C ARG A 451 -5.45 -14.19 0.79
N ASP A 452 -4.27 -14.80 0.95
CA ASP A 452 -3.65 -15.61 -0.09
C ASP A 452 -4.13 -17.08 -0.07
N ALA A 453 -4.80 -17.50 1.01
CA ALA A 453 -5.33 -18.84 1.25
C ALA A 453 -6.82 -18.92 0.88
N MET A 454 -7.74 -19.14 1.81
CA MET A 454 -9.17 -19.21 1.47
C MET A 454 -9.85 -17.84 1.32
N ASN A 455 -9.19 -16.75 1.71
CA ASN A 455 -9.69 -15.36 1.65
C ASN A 455 -11.11 -15.23 2.22
N ILE A 456 -11.27 -15.54 3.50
CA ILE A 456 -12.56 -15.42 4.19
C ILE A 456 -12.62 -14.03 4.83
N ASP A 457 -13.26 -13.11 4.11
CA ASP A 457 -13.42 -11.73 4.57
C ASP A 457 -14.22 -11.67 5.87
N GLY A 458 -13.71 -10.89 6.84
CA GLY A 458 -14.32 -10.76 8.17
C GLY A 458 -13.89 -11.83 9.18
N LEU A 459 -13.10 -12.85 8.81
CA LEU A 459 -12.59 -13.86 9.73
C LEU A 459 -11.12 -13.61 10.09
N GLY A 460 -10.87 -12.64 10.97
CA GLY A 460 -9.52 -12.28 11.44
C GLY A 460 -9.04 -13.08 12.67
N PRO A 461 -7.77 -12.91 13.10
CA PRO A 461 -7.20 -13.61 14.25
C PRO A 461 -8.03 -13.51 15.54
N SER A 462 -8.58 -12.34 15.84
CA SER A 462 -9.39 -12.13 17.05
C SER A 462 -10.70 -12.94 17.04
N ILE A 463 -11.32 -13.12 15.88
CA ILE A 463 -12.54 -13.91 15.74
C ILE A 463 -12.20 -15.40 15.81
N ILE A 464 -11.09 -15.83 15.20
CA ILE A 464 -10.60 -17.21 15.34
C ILE A 464 -10.35 -17.55 16.82
N GLU A 465 -9.69 -16.66 17.57
CA GLU A 465 -9.50 -16.85 19.02
C GLU A 465 -10.83 -16.93 19.78
N THR A 466 -11.80 -16.09 19.42
CA THR A 466 -13.14 -16.11 20.05
C THR A 466 -13.87 -17.42 19.76
N LEU A 467 -13.83 -17.90 18.51
CA LEU A 467 -14.47 -19.15 18.10
C LEU A 467 -13.82 -20.37 18.77
N LEU A 468 -12.49 -20.39 18.89
CA LEU A 468 -11.76 -21.42 19.62
C LEU A 468 -12.09 -21.39 21.12
N ALA A 469 -12.14 -20.20 21.73
CA ALA A 469 -12.46 -20.04 23.15
C ALA A 469 -13.92 -20.43 23.47
N ALA A 470 -14.83 -20.26 22.52
CA ALA A 470 -16.22 -20.71 22.62
C ALA A 470 -16.41 -22.18 22.23
N GLU A 471 -15.32 -22.91 21.90
CA GLU A 471 -15.33 -24.31 21.45
C GLU A 471 -16.24 -24.55 20.22
N LEU A 472 -16.48 -23.52 19.42
CA LEU A 472 -17.31 -23.61 18.21
C LEU A 472 -16.53 -24.20 17.02
N ILE A 473 -15.20 -24.13 17.06
CA ILE A 473 -14.31 -24.71 16.07
C ILE A 473 -13.12 -25.36 16.75
N SER A 474 -12.60 -26.41 16.11
CA SER A 474 -11.34 -27.06 16.45
C SER A 474 -10.40 -27.14 15.24
N ASP A 475 -10.97 -27.22 14.03
CA ASP A 475 -10.24 -27.23 12.77
C ASP A 475 -10.92 -26.40 11.67
N ALA A 476 -10.33 -26.42 10.48
CA ALA A 476 -10.80 -25.64 9.35
C ALA A 476 -12.12 -26.15 8.75
N ALA A 477 -12.47 -27.43 8.95
CA ALA A 477 -13.73 -27.99 8.45
C ALA A 477 -14.92 -27.48 9.28
N ASP A 478 -14.73 -27.29 10.59
CA ASP A 478 -15.77 -26.78 11.50
C ASP A 478 -16.29 -25.40 11.08
N LEU A 479 -15.43 -24.57 10.46
CA LEU A 479 -15.83 -23.26 9.91
C LEU A 479 -17.05 -23.36 9.01
N TYR A 480 -17.14 -24.41 8.19
CA TYR A 480 -18.21 -24.59 7.21
C TYR A 480 -19.53 -25.13 7.81
N SER A 481 -19.53 -25.45 9.10
CA SER A 481 -20.69 -25.90 9.86
C SER A 481 -21.26 -24.81 10.78
N LEU A 482 -20.59 -23.65 10.88
CA LEU A 482 -21.03 -22.53 11.71
C LEU A 482 -22.37 -21.97 11.24
N THR A 483 -23.28 -21.74 12.19
CA THR A 483 -24.61 -21.19 11.93
C THR A 483 -24.74 -19.75 12.44
N ILE A 484 -25.64 -18.99 11.82
CA ILE A 484 -25.91 -17.59 12.22
C ILE A 484 -26.30 -17.48 13.71
N PRO A 485 -27.15 -18.36 14.28
CA PRO A 485 -27.48 -18.30 15.71
C PRO A 485 -26.26 -18.45 16.62
N GLN A 486 -25.41 -19.47 16.40
CA GLN A 486 -24.20 -19.69 17.20
C GLN A 486 -23.25 -18.49 17.18
N LEU A 487 -23.13 -17.86 16.02
CA LEU A 487 -22.27 -16.71 15.81
C LEU A 487 -22.86 -15.43 16.42
N SER A 488 -24.19 -15.31 16.50
CA SER A 488 -24.85 -14.12 17.05
C SER A 488 -24.84 -14.08 18.58
N GLU A 489 -24.49 -15.17 19.24
CA GLU A 489 -24.31 -15.26 20.69
C GLU A 489 -22.93 -14.75 21.14
N LEU A 490 -21.99 -14.57 20.22
CA LEU A 490 -20.63 -14.11 20.53
C LEU A 490 -20.60 -12.61 20.81
N GLU A 491 -19.75 -12.21 21.76
CA GLU A 491 -19.59 -10.81 22.13
C GLU A 491 -19.13 -9.98 20.91
N ARG A 492 -19.85 -8.89 20.61
CA ARG A 492 -19.63 -8.02 19.44
C ARG A 492 -19.93 -8.64 18.06
N MET A 493 -20.66 -9.76 18.00
CA MET A 493 -21.21 -10.30 16.75
C MET A 493 -22.73 -10.23 16.73
N GLY A 494 -23.28 -9.28 15.96
CA GLY A 494 -24.73 -9.21 15.69
C GLY A 494 -25.13 -10.11 14.51
N GLU A 495 -26.45 -10.29 14.32
CA GLU A 495 -27.02 -11.13 13.26
C GLU A 495 -26.49 -10.79 11.86
N LYS A 496 -26.33 -9.49 11.55
CA LYS A 496 -25.82 -9.05 10.25
C LYS A 496 -24.36 -9.44 10.04
N SER A 497 -23.50 -9.25 11.05
CA SER A 497 -22.09 -9.68 10.97
C SER A 497 -21.96 -11.20 10.89
N ALA A 498 -22.78 -11.94 11.65
CA ALA A 498 -22.84 -13.39 11.60
C ALA A 498 -23.27 -13.88 10.21
N SER A 499 -24.31 -13.29 9.62
CA SER A 499 -24.75 -13.60 8.25
C SER A 499 -23.67 -13.29 7.22
N ASN A 500 -23.00 -12.14 7.31
CA ASN A 500 -21.90 -11.80 6.41
C ASN A 500 -20.74 -12.81 6.50
N LEU A 501 -20.39 -13.24 7.71
CA LEU A 501 -19.33 -14.22 7.93
C LEU A 501 -19.70 -15.59 7.34
N VAL A 502 -20.91 -16.09 7.60
CA VAL A 502 -21.40 -17.36 7.02
C VAL A 502 -21.39 -17.30 5.49
N ASN A 503 -21.80 -16.17 4.90
CA ASN A 503 -21.76 -15.97 3.46
C ASN A 503 -20.32 -15.95 2.91
N ALA A 504 -19.38 -15.30 3.62
CA ALA A 504 -17.97 -15.28 3.23
C ALA A 504 -17.34 -16.69 3.28
N ILE A 505 -17.66 -17.47 4.31
CA ILE A 505 -17.24 -18.88 4.44
C ILE A 505 -17.86 -19.73 3.31
N ALA A 506 -19.14 -19.51 2.98
CA ALA A 506 -19.76 -20.23 1.88
C ALA A 506 -19.09 -19.90 0.53
N ALA A 507 -18.78 -18.63 0.29
CA ALA A 507 -18.11 -18.17 -0.93
C ALA A 507 -16.68 -18.71 -1.08
N SER A 508 -15.95 -18.94 0.02
CA SER A 508 -14.58 -19.45 -0.04
C SER A 508 -14.48 -20.88 -0.59
N LYS A 509 -15.59 -21.63 -0.64
CA LYS A 509 -15.64 -22.97 -1.26
C LYS A 509 -15.23 -22.95 -2.74
N GLU A 510 -15.40 -21.81 -3.42
CA GLU A 510 -15.06 -21.62 -4.83
C GLU A 510 -13.59 -21.17 -5.07
N ALA A 511 -12.74 -21.14 -4.03
CA ALA A 511 -11.36 -20.68 -4.13
C ALA A 511 -10.45 -21.55 -5.03
N GLY A 512 -10.84 -22.80 -5.31
CA GLY A 512 -10.10 -23.72 -6.16
C GLY A 512 -8.92 -24.43 -5.47
N LEU A 513 -8.46 -25.53 -6.10
CA LEU A 513 -7.52 -26.48 -5.49
C LEU A 513 -6.18 -25.86 -5.09
N GLY A 514 -5.62 -24.95 -5.91
CA GLY A 514 -4.34 -24.30 -5.61
C GLY A 514 -4.37 -23.50 -4.30
N ARG A 515 -5.49 -22.83 -4.02
CA ARG A 515 -5.67 -22.06 -2.78
C ARG A 515 -5.91 -22.99 -1.59
N VAL A 516 -6.66 -24.07 -1.77
CA VAL A 516 -6.85 -25.11 -0.74
C VAL A 516 -5.51 -25.74 -0.33
N LEU A 517 -4.70 -26.17 -1.29
CA LEU A 517 -3.38 -26.76 -1.02
C LEU A 517 -2.46 -25.80 -0.26
N PHE A 518 -2.52 -24.51 -0.58
CA PHE A 518 -1.80 -23.49 0.16
C PHE A 518 -2.38 -23.29 1.58
N ALA A 519 -3.71 -23.24 1.72
CA ALA A 519 -4.42 -23.03 2.98
C ALA A 519 -4.17 -24.13 4.01
N LEU A 520 -3.95 -25.38 3.56
CA LEU A 520 -3.61 -26.51 4.44
C LEU A 520 -2.23 -26.37 5.12
N GLY A 521 -1.41 -25.39 4.73
CA GLY A 521 -0.15 -25.10 5.40
C GLY A 521 0.89 -26.22 5.29
N ILE A 522 0.81 -27.06 4.25
CA ILE A 522 1.72 -28.19 4.03
C ILE A 522 3.16 -27.69 3.96
N ARG A 523 4.07 -28.37 4.67
CA ARG A 523 5.48 -27.97 4.74
C ARG A 523 6.09 -27.89 3.33
N PHE A 524 6.79 -26.80 3.05
CA PHE A 524 7.40 -26.44 1.76
C PHE A 524 6.43 -26.13 0.60
N VAL A 525 5.12 -26.20 0.84
CA VAL A 525 4.10 -25.87 -0.17
C VAL A 525 3.66 -24.41 0.03
N GLY A 526 4.44 -23.49 -0.52
CA GLY A 526 4.03 -22.08 -0.64
C GLY A 526 3.01 -21.87 -1.77
N ALA A 527 2.41 -20.68 -1.85
CA ALA A 527 1.34 -20.37 -2.83
C ALA A 527 1.71 -20.73 -4.28
N LYS A 528 2.96 -20.48 -4.68
CA LYS A 528 3.46 -20.86 -6.01
C LYS A 528 3.48 -22.38 -6.22
N VAL A 529 4.03 -23.13 -5.25
CA VAL A 529 4.12 -24.59 -5.35
C VAL A 529 2.73 -25.19 -5.34
N ALA A 530 1.83 -24.69 -4.49
CA ALA A 530 0.43 -25.09 -4.46
C ALA A 530 -0.27 -24.88 -5.81
N GLY A 531 -0.05 -23.72 -6.45
CA GLY A 531 -0.59 -23.44 -7.78
C GLY A 531 0.00 -24.32 -8.90
N ILE A 532 1.25 -24.80 -8.75
CA ILE A 532 1.85 -25.78 -9.67
C ILE A 532 1.24 -27.16 -9.44
N LEU A 533 1.16 -27.60 -8.19
CA LEU A 533 0.60 -28.90 -7.81
C LEU A 533 -0.86 -29.05 -8.22
N ALA A 534 -1.66 -27.97 -8.15
CA ALA A 534 -3.05 -28.00 -8.57
C ALA A 534 -3.27 -28.09 -10.09
N LYS A 535 -2.21 -27.90 -10.89
CA LYS A 535 -2.24 -28.00 -12.36
C LYS A 535 -1.64 -29.32 -12.87
N ALA A 536 -0.86 -29.99 -12.04
CA ALA A 536 -0.27 -31.31 -12.30
C ALA A 536 -1.33 -32.39 -12.05
#